data_AF-W4PHG1-F1
#
_entry.id   AF-W4PHG1-F1
#
_cell.length_a   1.000
_cell.length_b   1.000
_cell.length_c   1.000
_cell.angle_alpha   90.00
_cell.angle_beta   90.00
_cell.angle_gamma   90.00
#
_symmetry.space_group_name_H-M   'P 1'
#
loop_
_entity.id
_entity.type
_entity.pdbx_description
1 polymer ?
#
loop_
_entity_poly.entity_id
_entity_poly.type
_entity_poly.pdbx_seq_one_letter_code
_entity_poly.pdbx_strand_id
1 'polypeptide(L)'
;MRERDFLGVNWKNGSVTLANPKTNCIYNILDTHYEFLLTDTQKLNKTCYIKIQVSNSSNITETEYLKEQEAGLKWLLKKYLGEKSSLTASDFKTLPEDTDIVETYENSTTLVAILHQNADDMHEECYYAIAESK
;
A
#
# COMPACT_ATOMS: atom_id res chain seq x y z
N MET A 1 -23.31 11.55 -0.72
CA MET A 1 -22.09 10.96 -0.12
C MET A 1 -20.98 11.16 -1.14
N ARG A 2 -19.83 11.75 -0.79
CA ARG A 2 -18.66 11.68 -1.69
C ARG A 2 -18.22 10.21 -1.69
N GLU A 3 -18.08 9.59 -2.86
CA GLU A 3 -17.32 8.34 -2.97
C GLU A 3 -15.95 8.64 -2.34
N ARG A 4 -15.65 7.96 -1.23
CA ARG A 4 -14.34 8.05 -0.62
C ARG A 4 -13.44 7.10 -1.38
N ASP A 5 -12.42 7.64 -2.03
CA ASP A 5 -11.33 6.86 -2.62
C ASP A 5 -10.71 5.93 -1.57
N PHE A 6 -9.97 4.90 -2.01
CA PHE A 6 -9.27 3.97 -1.13
C PHE A 6 -8.45 4.74 -0.07
N LEU A 7 -8.71 4.47 1.22
CA LEU A 7 -8.10 5.16 2.38
C LEU A 7 -8.27 6.69 2.43
N GLY A 8 -9.21 7.25 1.66
CA GLY A 8 -9.46 8.70 1.60
C GLY A 8 -8.43 9.48 0.78
N VAL A 9 -7.68 8.81 -0.10
CA VAL A 9 -6.67 9.42 -0.96
C VAL A 9 -7.34 10.23 -2.08
N ASN A 10 -7.16 11.56 -2.09
CA ASN A 10 -7.65 12.37 -3.21
C ASN A 10 -6.64 12.35 -4.38
N TRP A 11 -6.87 11.46 -5.34
CA TRP A 11 -5.99 11.33 -6.52
C TRP A 11 -5.92 12.60 -7.38
N LYS A 12 -6.99 13.41 -7.41
CA LYS A 12 -7.09 14.61 -8.25
C LYS A 12 -6.26 15.78 -7.74
N ASN A 13 -6.21 15.97 -6.42
CA ASN A 13 -5.50 17.09 -5.79
C ASN A 13 -4.23 16.65 -5.02
N GLY A 14 -3.94 15.35 -4.96
CA GLY A 14 -2.78 14.78 -4.26
C GLY A 14 -2.82 14.93 -2.73
N SER A 15 -3.94 15.41 -2.16
CA SER A 15 -4.05 15.61 -0.72
C SER A 15 -4.70 14.39 -0.09
N VAL A 16 -3.96 13.60 0.67
CA VAL A 16 -4.59 12.84 1.75
C VAL A 16 -5.05 13.88 2.78
N THR A 17 -6.34 13.93 3.10
CA THR A 17 -6.80 14.90 4.11
C THR A 17 -6.33 14.41 5.48
N LEU A 18 -5.14 14.86 5.89
CA LEU A 18 -4.59 14.60 7.21
C LEU A 18 -5.50 15.28 8.26
N ALA A 19 -6.05 14.50 9.19
CA ALA A 19 -6.64 15.09 10.39
C ALA A 19 -5.56 15.71 11.31
N ASN A 20 -4.27 15.39 11.10
CA ASN A 20 -3.15 15.90 11.90
C ASN A 20 -1.88 16.10 11.02
N PRO A 21 -1.45 17.33 10.75
CA PRO A 21 -0.38 17.65 9.78
C PRO A 21 1.07 17.51 10.31
N LYS A 22 1.30 16.85 11.46
CA LYS A 22 2.63 16.78 12.12
C LYS A 22 3.37 15.45 11.96
N THR A 23 2.84 14.51 11.21
CA THR A 23 3.41 13.16 11.04
C THR A 23 3.39 12.77 9.56
N ASN A 24 4.56 12.41 9.01
CA ASN A 24 4.73 11.92 7.63
C ASN A 24 4.21 10.47 7.43
N CYS A 25 3.46 9.95 8.41
CA CYS A 25 2.88 8.62 8.40
C CYS A 25 1.43 8.72 8.86
N ILE A 26 0.53 8.07 8.13
CA ILE A 26 -0.90 8.01 8.47
C ILE A 26 -1.12 6.83 9.39
N TYR A 27 -1.30 7.09 10.69
CA TYR A 27 -1.76 6.07 11.63
C TYR A 27 -3.22 5.73 11.35
N ASN A 28 -3.46 4.49 10.96
CA ASN A 28 -4.77 4.02 10.63
C ASN A 28 -5.11 2.81 11.52
N ILE A 29 -5.85 3.05 12.60
CA ILE A 29 -6.41 2.00 13.48
C ILE A 29 -7.76 1.59 12.90
N LEU A 30 -7.78 1.09 11.66
CA LEU A 30 -8.98 0.43 11.10
C LEU A 30 -9.08 -1.05 11.54
N ASP A 31 -8.02 -1.57 12.14
CA ASP A 31 -7.92 -2.82 12.88
C ASP A 31 -7.15 -2.56 14.19
N THR A 32 -7.44 -3.30 15.26
CA THR A 32 -6.58 -3.29 16.46
C THR A 32 -5.33 -4.15 16.29
N HIS A 33 -5.26 -4.94 15.22
CA HIS A 33 -4.18 -5.90 14.99
C HIS A 33 -3.04 -5.37 14.10
N TYR A 34 -3.33 -4.47 13.17
CA TYR A 34 -2.33 -3.96 12.24
C TYR A 34 -2.29 -2.44 12.25
N GLU A 35 -1.09 -1.90 12.27
CA GLU A 35 -0.82 -0.50 12.01
C GLU A 35 -0.21 -0.37 10.63
N PHE A 36 -0.68 0.59 9.83
CA PHE A 36 -0.19 0.82 8.47
C PHE A 36 0.54 2.15 8.37
N LEU A 37 1.63 2.17 7.61
CA LEU A 37 2.40 3.35 7.25
C LEU A 37 2.14 3.65 5.78
N LEU A 38 1.80 4.91 5.49
CA LEU A 38 1.55 5.40 4.13
C LEU A 38 2.53 6.52 3.83
N THR A 39 3.11 6.52 2.64
CA THR A 39 3.85 7.69 2.14
C THR A 39 2.89 8.80 1.74
N ASP A 40 3.41 10.02 1.65
CA ASP A 40 2.75 11.08 0.89
C ASP A 40 2.52 10.64 -0.56
N THR A 41 1.55 11.29 -1.22
CA THR A 41 1.28 11.04 -2.64
C THR A 41 2.46 11.47 -3.48
N GLN A 42 3.00 10.52 -4.24
CA GLN A 42 4.08 10.69 -5.19
C GLN A 42 3.53 10.66 -6.61
N LYS A 43 4.35 11.05 -7.59
CA LYS A 43 3.97 11.05 -9.01
C LYS A 43 5.08 10.45 -9.86
N LEU A 44 4.74 9.39 -10.60
CA LEU A 44 5.62 8.72 -11.55
C LEU A 44 4.82 8.44 -12.82
N ASN A 45 5.43 8.62 -14.00
CA ASN A 45 4.76 8.40 -15.28
C ASN A 45 3.39 9.11 -15.40
N LYS A 46 3.33 10.35 -14.88
CA LYS A 46 2.11 11.20 -14.78
C LYS A 46 0.98 10.63 -13.90
N THR A 47 1.23 9.54 -13.17
CA THR A 47 0.26 8.82 -12.33
C THR A 47 0.60 9.04 -10.87
N CYS A 48 -0.42 9.34 -10.06
CA CYS A 48 -0.25 9.52 -8.62
C CYS A 48 -0.25 8.16 -7.93
N TYR A 49 0.65 7.96 -6.98
CA TYR A 49 0.72 6.72 -6.21
C TYR A 49 1.15 6.96 -4.77
N ILE A 50 0.88 5.99 -3.91
CA ILE A 50 1.38 5.90 -2.54
C ILE A 50 1.97 4.52 -2.29
N LYS A 51 2.94 4.43 -1.38
CA LYS A 51 3.42 3.16 -0.82
C LYS A 51 2.78 2.94 0.54
N ILE A 52 2.40 1.69 0.79
CA ILE A 52 1.74 1.22 2.02
C ILE A 52 2.56 0.08 2.61
N GLN A 53 2.86 0.17 3.90
CA GLN A 53 3.59 -0.85 4.65
C GLN A 53 2.86 -1.17 5.95
N VAL A 54 3.07 -2.37 6.49
CA VAL A 54 2.70 -2.66 7.88
C VAL A 54 3.81 -2.11 8.77
N SER A 55 3.43 -1.44 9.86
CA SER A 55 4.36 -0.91 10.86
C SER A 55 4.99 -2.07 11.64
N ASN A 56 6.29 -2.00 11.92
CA ASN A 56 6.95 -3.03 12.71
C ASN A 56 6.51 -2.93 14.18
N SER A 57 5.92 -4.00 14.71
CA SER A 57 5.64 -4.09 16.13
C SER A 57 6.94 -4.43 16.88
N SER A 58 7.30 -3.63 17.87
CA SER A 58 8.40 -3.98 18.76
C SER A 58 8.06 -5.32 19.42
N ASN A 59 8.95 -6.32 19.31
CA ASN A 59 8.92 -7.66 19.95
C ASN A 59 8.67 -8.90 19.06
N ILE A 60 8.74 -8.80 17.74
CA ILE A 60 8.67 -9.98 16.83
C ILE A 60 9.97 -10.20 16.06
N THR A 61 10.21 -11.42 15.59
CA THR A 61 11.35 -11.75 14.73
C THR A 61 11.15 -11.24 13.30
N GLU A 62 12.23 -11.10 12.52
CA GLU A 62 12.17 -10.70 11.10
C GLU A 62 11.27 -11.63 10.28
N THR A 63 11.34 -12.94 10.50
CA THR A 63 10.50 -13.92 9.80
C THR A 63 9.02 -13.80 10.17
N GLU A 64 8.71 -13.49 11.43
CA GLU A 64 7.34 -13.21 11.86
C GLU A 64 6.84 -11.89 11.26
N TYR A 65 7.70 -10.88 11.23
CA TYR A 65 7.37 -9.58 10.67
C TYR A 65 7.08 -9.65 9.17
N LEU A 66 7.86 -10.41 8.38
CA LEU A 66 7.57 -10.66 6.96
C LEU A 66 6.17 -11.26 6.75
N LYS A 67 5.80 -12.24 7.59
CA LYS A 67 4.46 -12.85 7.54
C LYS A 67 3.37 -11.85 7.92
N GLU A 68 3.60 -11.01 8.92
CA GLU A 68 2.66 -9.96 9.32
C GLU A 68 2.50 -8.88 8.25
N GLN A 69 3.59 -8.51 7.55
CA GLN A 69 3.52 -7.57 6.43
C GLN A 69 2.60 -8.10 5.32
N GLU A 70 2.84 -9.33 4.87
CA GLU A 70 2.02 -9.94 3.82
C GLU A 70 0.56 -10.09 4.27
N ALA A 71 0.33 -10.62 5.48
CA ALA A 71 -1.01 -10.86 6.01
C ALA A 71 -1.79 -9.55 6.25
N GLY A 72 -1.15 -8.54 6.81
CA GLY A 72 -1.75 -7.22 7.08
C GLY A 72 -2.14 -6.51 5.79
N LEU A 73 -1.28 -6.54 4.77
CA LEU A 73 -1.61 -5.96 3.46
C LEU A 73 -2.78 -6.70 2.81
N LYS A 74 -2.77 -8.04 2.78
CA LYS A 74 -3.90 -8.83 2.25
C LYS A 74 -5.19 -8.55 3.00
N TRP A 75 -5.14 -8.43 4.33
CA TRP A 75 -6.29 -8.06 5.14
C TRP A 75 -6.83 -6.68 4.75
N LEU A 76 -5.96 -5.69 4.65
CA LEU A 76 -6.31 -4.31 4.29
C LEU A 76 -6.99 -4.25 2.92
N LEU A 77 -6.36 -4.83 1.90
CA LEU A 77 -6.89 -4.77 0.54
C LEU A 77 -8.18 -5.56 0.42
N LYS A 78 -8.28 -6.75 1.03
CA LYS A 78 -9.52 -7.52 1.04
C LYS A 78 -10.67 -6.77 1.73
N LYS A 79 -10.38 -6.10 2.85
CA LYS A 79 -11.38 -5.34 3.62
C LYS A 79 -11.97 -4.17 2.84
N TYR A 80 -11.15 -3.45 2.07
CA TYR A 80 -11.53 -2.16 1.46
C TYR A 80 -11.71 -2.20 -0.06
N LEU A 81 -11.14 -3.18 -0.74
CA LEU A 81 -11.23 -3.35 -2.20
C LEU A 81 -11.97 -4.64 -2.59
N GLY A 82 -12.16 -5.58 -1.66
CA GLY A 82 -12.89 -6.81 -1.91
C GLY A 82 -12.00 -7.94 -2.41
N GLU A 83 -12.42 -8.61 -3.47
CA GLU A 83 -11.68 -9.77 -3.99
C GLU A 83 -10.48 -9.35 -4.85
N LYS A 84 -9.55 -10.29 -5.04
CA LYS A 84 -8.35 -10.10 -5.88
C LYS A 84 -8.76 -9.83 -7.33
N SER A 85 -8.01 -8.96 -8.00
CA SER A 85 -8.12 -8.73 -9.44
C SER A 85 -7.21 -9.68 -10.23
N SER A 86 -7.33 -9.65 -11.55
CA SER A 86 -6.45 -10.39 -12.48
C SER A 86 -5.46 -9.46 -13.19
N LEU A 87 -5.14 -8.32 -12.58
CA LEU A 87 -4.19 -7.34 -13.11
C LEU A 87 -2.77 -7.89 -13.05
N THR A 88 -1.96 -7.42 -13.98
CA THR A 88 -0.57 -7.78 -14.21
C THR A 88 0.31 -6.53 -14.10
N ALA A 89 1.63 -6.69 -14.09
CA ALA A 89 2.56 -5.57 -13.98
C ALA A 89 2.35 -4.49 -15.06
N SER A 90 1.96 -4.86 -16.28
CA SER A 90 1.71 -3.93 -17.37
C SER A 90 0.49 -3.03 -17.19
N ASP A 91 -0.41 -3.38 -16.28
CA ASP A 91 -1.59 -2.55 -15.98
C ASP A 91 -1.23 -1.35 -15.09
N PHE A 92 -0.06 -1.39 -14.44
CA PHE A 92 0.41 -0.36 -13.55
C PHE A 92 1.46 0.53 -14.22
N LYS A 93 1.47 1.80 -13.83
CA LYS A 93 2.41 2.81 -14.36
C LYS A 93 3.52 3.16 -13.37
N THR A 94 3.42 2.72 -12.12
CA THR A 94 4.30 3.16 -11.04
C THR A 94 5.02 2.03 -10.30
N LEU A 95 4.88 0.78 -10.75
CA LEU A 95 5.60 -0.35 -10.14
C LEU A 95 7.11 -0.26 -10.41
N PRO A 96 7.96 -0.66 -9.45
CA PRO A 96 9.39 -0.86 -9.67
C PRO A 96 9.67 -2.00 -10.65
N GLU A 97 10.78 -1.92 -11.38
CA GLU A 97 11.15 -2.87 -12.44
C GLU A 97 11.53 -4.27 -11.89
N ASP A 98 11.97 -4.37 -10.64
CA ASP A 98 12.52 -5.60 -10.03
C ASP A 98 11.71 -6.08 -8.80
N THR A 99 10.38 -6.11 -8.91
CA THR A 99 9.52 -6.58 -7.81
C THR A 99 8.53 -7.63 -8.25
N ASP A 100 8.38 -8.68 -7.43
CA ASP A 100 7.44 -9.75 -7.68
C ASP A 100 6.04 -9.33 -7.21
N ILE A 101 5.07 -9.35 -8.11
CA ILE A 101 3.68 -9.12 -7.74
C ILE A 101 3.13 -10.37 -7.07
N VAL A 102 2.72 -10.21 -5.81
CA VAL A 102 2.10 -11.26 -5.01
C VAL A 102 0.61 -11.36 -5.39
N GLU A 103 -0.12 -10.25 -5.27
CA GLU A 103 -1.55 -10.15 -5.53
C GLU A 103 -1.93 -8.73 -5.96
N THR A 104 -3.00 -8.59 -6.73
CA THR A 104 -3.53 -7.30 -7.16
C THR A 104 -4.99 -7.13 -6.73
N TYR A 105 -5.39 -5.88 -6.53
CA TYR A 105 -6.74 -5.46 -6.15
C TYR A 105 -7.09 -4.17 -6.88
N GLU A 106 -8.39 -3.93 -7.08
CA GLU A 106 -8.85 -2.70 -7.72
C GLU A 106 -10.23 -2.28 -7.23
N ASN A 107 -10.55 -1.01 -7.43
CA ASN A 107 -11.93 -0.50 -7.41
C ASN A 107 -12.12 0.47 -8.59
N SER A 108 -13.16 1.30 -8.57
CA SER A 108 -13.44 2.26 -9.66
C SER A 108 -12.36 3.33 -9.84
N THR A 109 -11.53 3.60 -8.83
CA THR A 109 -10.60 4.75 -8.81
C THR A 109 -9.14 4.40 -8.61
N THR A 110 -8.86 3.18 -8.11
CA THR A 110 -7.54 2.80 -7.61
C THR A 110 -7.16 1.41 -8.10
N LEU A 111 -5.89 1.25 -8.46
CA LEU A 111 -5.20 -0.03 -8.65
C LEU A 111 -4.25 -0.24 -7.47
N VAL A 112 -4.18 -1.46 -6.93
CA VAL A 112 -3.21 -1.79 -5.88
C VAL A 112 -2.52 -3.12 -6.17
N ALA A 113 -1.20 -3.14 -6.04
CA ALA A 113 -0.40 -4.37 -6.08
C ALA A 113 0.33 -4.56 -4.75
N ILE A 114 0.29 -5.77 -4.19
CA ILE A 114 1.22 -6.21 -3.16
C ILE A 114 2.47 -6.71 -3.86
N LEU A 115 3.61 -6.17 -3.45
CA LEU A 115 4.92 -6.48 -3.98
C LEU A 115 5.74 -7.20 -2.92
N HIS A 116 6.51 -8.19 -3.37
CA HIS A 116 7.59 -8.80 -2.62
C HIS A 116 8.91 -8.28 -3.15
N GLN A 117 9.69 -7.67 -2.26
CA GLN A 117 11.06 -7.26 -2.55
C GLN A 117 12.00 -8.21 -1.82
N ASN A 118 12.83 -8.90 -2.58
CA ASN A 118 13.91 -9.71 -2.05
C ASN A 118 14.97 -8.84 -1.36
N ALA A 119 15.67 -9.40 -0.37
CA ALA A 119 16.81 -8.71 0.23
C ALA A 119 17.91 -8.48 -0.82
N ASP A 120 18.54 -7.31 -0.77
CA ASP A 120 19.71 -6.94 -1.55
C ASP A 120 20.79 -6.29 -0.66
N ASP A 121 21.88 -5.83 -1.25
CA ASP A 121 23.00 -5.21 -0.51
C ASP A 121 22.61 -3.93 0.25
N MET A 122 21.48 -3.30 -0.10
CA MET A 122 21.00 -2.02 0.44
C MET A 122 19.66 -2.12 1.19
N HIS A 123 18.90 -3.20 1.01
CA HIS A 123 17.54 -3.34 1.50
C HIS A 123 17.26 -4.72 2.09
N GLU A 124 16.55 -4.74 3.23
CA GLU A 124 15.99 -5.97 3.78
C GLU A 124 14.82 -6.49 2.93
N GLU A 125 14.59 -7.80 2.99
CA GLU A 125 13.41 -8.42 2.40
C GLU A 125 12.15 -7.80 3.02
N CYS A 126 11.15 -7.47 2.19
CA CYS A 126 9.88 -6.96 2.71
C CYS A 126 8.70 -7.14 1.75
N TYR A 127 7.50 -7.07 2.34
CA TYR A 127 6.26 -6.88 1.59
C TYR A 127 5.74 -5.45 1.76
N TYR A 128 5.31 -4.86 0.65
CA TYR A 128 4.62 -3.56 0.66
C TYR A 128 3.60 -3.50 -0.47
N ALA A 129 2.68 -2.54 -0.41
CA ALA A 129 1.74 -2.30 -1.49
C ALA A 129 1.99 -0.95 -2.18
N ILE A 130 1.81 -0.93 -3.49
CA ILE A 130 1.70 0.29 -4.29
C ILE A 130 0.26 0.47 -4.69
N ALA A 131 -0.35 1.59 -4.30
CA ALA A 131 -1.66 2.01 -4.74
C ALA A 131 -1.51 3.20 -5.69
N GLU A 132 -2.05 3.10 -6.90
CA GLU A 132 -2.01 4.17 -7.91
C GLU A 132 -3.40 4.55 -8.43
N SER A 133 -3.51 5.78 -8.90
CA SER A 133 -4.73 6.27 -9.55
C SER A 133 -4.98 5.57 -10.88
N LYS A 134 -6.23 5.13 -11.12
CA LYS A 134 -6.68 4.71 -12.45
C LYS A 134 -6.70 5.86 -13.47
#